data_AF-A0A960PVX6-F1
#
_entry.id   AF-A0A960PVX6-F1
#
_cell.length_a   1.000
_cell.length_b   1.000
_cell.length_c   1.000
_cell.angle_alpha   90.00
_cell.angle_beta   90.00
_cell.angle_gamma   90.00
#
_symmetry.space_group_name_H-M   'P 1'
#
loop_
_entity.id
_entity.type
_entity.pdbx_description
1 polymer ?
#
loop_
_entity_poly.entity_id
_entity_poly.type
_entity_poly.pdbx_seq_one_letter_code
_entity_poly.pdbx_strand_id
1 'polypeptide(L)'
;AGVALTFGLWWTYFVIPWGEVLQHHRERAFFWGYGHMAIFGGIAATGAGLHVGQYYLEHETHLSAIATLLAVVVPVAVYLGMLYLMYAVGMRAADRFQLLLIVPTAAALVLAVALVASGASYPIGLAIVALAPIITIVGHETIGHRHVSAHLDRLRD
;
A
#
# COMPACT_ATOMS: atom_id res chain seq x y z
N ALA A 1 0.05 13.81 8.14
CA ALA A 1 0.29 12.37 7.89
C ALA A 1 -0.90 11.67 7.24
N GLY A 2 -2.12 11.74 7.79
CA GLY A 2 -3.31 11.09 7.20
C GLY A 2 -3.58 11.46 5.74
N VAL A 3 -3.55 12.75 5.40
CA VAL A 3 -3.68 13.22 3.99
C VAL A 3 -2.62 12.60 3.08
N ALA A 4 -1.35 12.63 3.50
CA ALA A 4 -0.24 12.05 2.73
C ALA A 4 -0.40 10.55 2.52
N LEU A 5 -0.86 9.82 3.55
CA LEU A 5 -1.18 8.40 3.44
C LEU A 5 -2.29 8.16 2.41
N THR A 6 -3.42 8.88 2.51
CA THR A 6 -4.54 8.74 1.58
C THR A 6 -4.14 9.01 0.13
N PHE A 7 -3.43 10.11 -0.13
CA PHE A 7 -2.91 10.41 -1.47
C PHE A 7 -1.87 9.38 -1.93
N GLY A 8 -1.04 8.89 -1.01
CA GLY A 8 -0.07 7.84 -1.29
C GLY A 8 -0.73 6.54 -1.75
N LEU A 9 -1.74 6.07 -1.01
CA LEU A 9 -2.51 4.89 -1.40
C LEU A 9 -3.15 5.10 -2.77
N TRP A 10 -3.85 6.22 -2.96
CA TRP A 10 -4.45 6.56 -4.26
C TRP A 10 -3.42 6.49 -5.40
N TRP A 11 -2.26 7.13 -5.25
CA TRP A 11 -1.23 7.15 -6.29
C TRP A 11 -0.69 5.74 -6.58
N THR A 12 -0.42 4.94 -5.55
CA THR A 12 0.07 3.56 -5.75
C THR A 12 -0.91 2.70 -6.55
N TYR A 13 -2.21 2.92 -6.41
CA TYR A 13 -3.21 2.20 -7.21
C TYR A 13 -3.18 2.62 -8.69
N PHE A 14 -3.13 3.93 -8.93
CA PHE A 14 -3.28 4.50 -10.28
C PHE A 14 -2.00 4.47 -11.11
N VAL A 15 -0.84 4.16 -10.52
CA VAL A 15 0.40 3.96 -11.28
C VAL A 15 0.35 2.72 -12.19
N ILE A 16 -0.56 1.77 -11.92
CA ILE A 16 -0.68 0.52 -12.68
C ILE A 16 -1.73 0.68 -13.80
N PRO A 17 -1.38 0.40 -15.08
CA PRO A 17 -2.31 0.51 -16.21
C PRO A 17 -3.26 -0.70 -16.30
N TRP A 18 -4.17 -0.84 -15.32
CA TRP A 18 -5.07 -2.00 -15.20
C TRP A 18 -5.87 -2.31 -16.47
N GLY A 19 -6.26 -1.26 -17.23
CA GLY A 19 -7.01 -1.41 -18.48
C GLY A 19 -6.23 -2.23 -19.52
N GLU A 20 -4.95 -1.92 -19.72
CA GLU A 20 -4.10 -2.62 -20.69
C GLU A 20 -3.82 -4.05 -20.25
N VAL A 21 -3.58 -4.26 -18.95
CA VAL A 21 -3.36 -5.58 -18.37
C VAL A 21 -4.56 -6.49 -18.61
N LEU A 22 -5.78 -5.99 -18.34
CA LEU A 22 -7.01 -6.78 -18.52
C LEU A 22 -7.41 -6.95 -19.99
N GLN A 23 -7.02 -6.02 -20.87
CA GLN A 23 -7.23 -6.18 -22.30
C GLN A 23 -6.42 -7.36 -22.86
N HIS A 24 -5.15 -7.51 -22.45
CA HIS A 24 -4.29 -8.61 -22.89
C HIS A 24 -4.53 -9.91 -22.11
N HIS A 25 -4.97 -9.83 -20.85
CA HIS A 25 -5.14 -10.97 -19.95
C HIS A 25 -6.56 -11.03 -19.33
N ARG A 26 -7.56 -11.18 -20.20
CA ARG A 26 -8.98 -11.22 -19.81
C ARG A 26 -9.31 -12.34 -18.82
N GLU A 27 -8.55 -13.44 -18.84
CA GLU A 27 -8.72 -14.56 -17.90
C GLU A 27 -8.52 -14.16 -16.43
N ARG A 28 -7.84 -13.02 -16.19
CA ARG A 28 -7.53 -12.51 -14.84
C ARG A 28 -8.59 -11.54 -14.32
N ALA A 29 -9.61 -11.23 -15.11
CA ALA A 29 -10.68 -10.31 -14.72
C ALA A 29 -11.40 -10.76 -13.45
N PHE A 30 -11.56 -12.07 -13.23
CA PHE A 30 -12.18 -12.59 -12.01
C PHE A 30 -11.31 -12.30 -10.78
N PHE A 31 -10.03 -12.67 -10.81
CA PHE A 31 -9.11 -12.39 -9.71
C PHE A 31 -8.97 -10.88 -9.47
N TRP A 32 -8.89 -10.09 -10.54
CA TRP A 32 -8.88 -8.64 -10.45
C TRP A 32 -10.15 -8.14 -9.73
N GLY A 33 -11.34 -8.56 -10.18
CA GLY A 33 -12.61 -8.12 -9.59
C GLY A 33 -12.74 -8.46 -8.10
N TYR A 34 -12.46 -9.71 -7.69
CA TYR A 34 -12.59 -10.11 -6.29
C TYR A 34 -11.43 -9.63 -5.41
N GLY A 35 -10.23 -9.47 -5.98
CA GLY A 35 -9.09 -8.89 -5.29
C GLY A 35 -9.34 -7.46 -4.81
N HIS A 36 -10.15 -6.70 -5.57
CA HIS A 36 -10.55 -5.36 -5.17
C HIS A 36 -11.35 -5.29 -3.88
N MET A 37 -11.99 -6.38 -3.45
CA MET A 37 -12.70 -6.39 -2.16
C MET A 37 -11.72 -6.15 -1.00
N ALA A 38 -10.52 -6.72 -1.05
CA ALA A 38 -9.48 -6.46 -0.07
C ALA A 38 -8.88 -5.05 -0.20
N ILE A 39 -8.77 -4.51 -1.42
CA ILE A 39 -8.34 -3.13 -1.66
C ILE A 39 -9.33 -2.14 -1.05
N PHE A 40 -10.62 -2.24 -1.41
CA PHE A 40 -11.66 -1.34 -0.91
C PHE A 40 -11.88 -1.50 0.59
N GLY A 41 -11.87 -2.74 1.09
CA GLY A 41 -11.91 -3.01 2.52
C GLY A 41 -10.73 -2.40 3.26
N GLY A 42 -9.51 -2.53 2.71
CA GLY A 42 -8.30 -1.90 3.25
C GLY A 42 -8.37 -0.38 3.27
N ILE A 43 -8.90 0.26 2.21
CA ILE A 43 -9.11 1.72 2.17
C ILE A 43 -10.11 2.14 3.26
N ALA A 44 -11.27 1.49 3.31
CA ALA A 44 -12.33 1.80 4.29
C ALA A 44 -11.82 1.63 5.72
N ALA A 45 -11.13 0.52 6.01
CA ALA A 45 -10.55 0.24 7.31
C ALA A 45 -9.40 1.19 7.64
N THR A 46 -8.60 1.65 6.67
CA THR A 46 -7.59 2.70 6.88
C THR A 46 -8.27 4.00 7.30
N GLY A 47 -9.37 4.40 6.63
CA GLY A 47 -10.16 5.57 7.01
C GLY A 47 -10.72 5.45 8.43
N ALA A 48 -11.27 4.29 8.79
CA ALA A 48 -11.74 4.02 10.16
C ALA A 48 -10.60 4.07 11.18
N GLY A 49 -9.43 3.50 10.87
CA GLY A 49 -8.23 3.55 11.71
C GLY A 49 -7.71 4.98 11.93
N LEU A 50 -7.75 5.83 10.90
CA LEU A 50 -7.41 7.25 11.04
C LEU A 50 -8.37 7.98 11.97
N HIS A 51 -9.66 7.64 11.92
CA HIS A 51 -10.67 8.16 12.85
C HIS A 51 -10.42 7.69 14.29
N VAL A 52 -10.04 6.42 14.48
CA VAL A 52 -9.56 5.92 15.79
C VAL A 52 -8.35 6.70 16.29
N GLY A 53 -7.43 7.04 15.37
CA GLY A 53 -6.31 7.93 15.64
C GLY A 53 -6.69 9.32 16.12
N GLN A 54 -7.78 9.88 15.60
CA GLN A 54 -8.33 11.15 16.08
C GLN A 54 -8.78 11.03 17.53
N TYR A 55 -9.58 10.01 17.87
CA TYR A 55 -10.00 9.78 19.26
C TYR A 55 -8.82 9.59 20.22
N TYR A 56 -7.73 8.96 19.76
CA TYR A 56 -6.50 8.85 20.54
C TYR A 56 -5.85 10.21 20.84
N LEU A 57 -5.81 11.12 19.87
CA LEU A 57 -5.26 12.46 20.08
C LEU A 57 -6.17 13.34 20.95
N GLU A 58 -7.47 13.13 20.87
CA GLU A 58 -8.48 13.79 21.69
C GLU A 58 -8.57 13.20 23.12
N HIS A 59 -7.84 12.12 23.41
CA HIS A 59 -7.90 11.37 24.67
C HIS A 59 -9.27 10.72 24.96
N GLU A 60 -10.05 10.47 23.90
CA GLU A 60 -11.41 9.92 23.93
C GLU A 60 -11.44 8.41 23.62
N THR A 61 -10.33 7.70 23.90
CA THR A 61 -10.22 6.25 23.69
C THR A 61 -9.39 5.59 24.77
N HIS A 62 -9.68 4.32 25.04
CA HIS A 62 -8.92 3.49 25.97
C HIS A 62 -7.77 2.72 25.28
N LEU A 63 -7.56 2.94 23.97
CA LEU A 63 -6.51 2.27 23.22
C LEU A 63 -5.13 2.82 23.55
N SER A 64 -4.14 1.92 23.59
CA SER A 64 -2.72 2.30 23.65
C SER A 64 -2.25 2.88 22.32
N ALA A 65 -1.15 3.64 22.32
CA ALA A 65 -0.54 4.20 21.11
C ALA A 65 -0.28 3.12 20.02
N ILE A 66 0.16 1.93 20.45
CA ILE A 66 0.43 0.79 19.56
C ILE A 66 -0.88 0.27 18.97
N ALA A 67 -1.90 0.05 19.79
CA ALA A 67 -3.19 -0.46 19.33
C ALA A 67 -3.86 0.52 18.35
N THR A 68 -3.79 1.83 18.64
CA THR A 68 -4.24 2.90 17.74
C THR A 68 -3.47 2.87 16.41
N LEU A 69 -2.14 2.73 16.45
CA LEU A 69 -1.34 2.66 15.23
C LEU A 69 -1.66 1.41 14.40
N LEU A 70 -1.85 0.26 15.03
CA LEU A 70 -2.21 -0.99 14.36
C LEU A 70 -3.55 -0.92 13.64
N ALA A 71 -4.50 -0.11 14.13
CA ALA A 71 -5.75 0.16 13.44
C ALA A 71 -5.56 0.81 12.06
N VAL A 72 -4.41 1.45 11.81
CA VAL A 72 -4.03 2.01 10.50
C VAL A 72 -3.06 1.08 9.76
N VAL A 73 -2.02 0.58 10.44
CA VAL A 73 -0.96 -0.23 9.81
C VAL A 73 -1.50 -1.50 9.18
N VAL A 74 -2.40 -2.22 9.87
CA VAL A 74 -2.92 -3.49 9.37
C VAL A 74 -3.74 -3.30 8.09
N PRO A 75 -4.73 -2.39 8.02
CA PRO A 75 -5.43 -2.08 6.77
C PRO A 75 -4.51 -1.62 5.62
N VAL A 76 -3.51 -0.78 5.92
CA VAL A 76 -2.52 -0.33 4.93
C VAL A 76 -1.70 -1.50 4.39
N ALA A 77 -1.26 -2.42 5.26
CA ALA A 77 -0.53 -3.62 4.87
C ALA A 77 -1.40 -4.55 4.00
N VAL A 78 -2.67 -4.72 4.34
CA VAL A 78 -3.64 -5.49 3.55
C VAL A 78 -3.81 -4.88 2.17
N TYR A 79 -4.02 -3.56 2.11
CA TYR A 79 -4.14 -2.83 0.85
C TYR A 79 -2.89 -2.97 -0.02
N LEU A 80 -1.70 -2.66 0.50
CA LEU A 80 -0.45 -2.70 -0.27
C LEU A 80 -0.08 -4.13 -0.66
N GLY A 81 -0.27 -5.09 0.26
CA GLY A 81 -0.04 -6.51 0.00
C GLY A 81 -0.94 -7.04 -1.11
N MET A 82 -2.24 -6.71 -1.08
CA MET A 82 -3.16 -7.08 -2.16
C MET A 82 -2.78 -6.39 -3.47
N LEU A 83 -2.38 -5.12 -3.44
CA LEU A 83 -1.96 -4.38 -4.63
C LEU A 83 -0.73 -5.05 -5.29
N TYR A 84 0.28 -5.41 -4.51
CA TYR A 84 1.45 -6.14 -5.00
C TYR A 84 1.09 -7.54 -5.52
N LEU A 85 0.19 -8.26 -4.85
CA LEU A 85 -0.28 -9.55 -5.30
C LEU A 85 -1.00 -9.43 -6.66
N MET A 86 -1.86 -8.42 -6.80
CA MET A 86 -2.55 -8.11 -8.06
C MET A 86 -1.59 -7.74 -9.17
N TYR A 87 -0.53 -6.98 -8.87
CA TYR A 87 0.52 -6.69 -9.82
C TYR A 87 1.26 -7.97 -10.25
N ALA A 88 1.70 -8.81 -9.31
CA ALA A 88 2.41 -10.06 -9.61
C ALA A 88 1.58 -11.00 -10.49
N VAL A 89 0.30 -11.18 -10.15
CA VAL A 89 -0.64 -12.02 -10.92
C VAL A 89 -0.96 -11.38 -12.27
N GLY A 90 -1.20 -10.07 -12.31
CA GLY A 90 -1.57 -9.32 -13.51
C GLY A 90 -0.44 -9.20 -14.55
N MET A 91 0.80 -9.06 -14.10
CA MET A 91 1.95 -8.79 -14.97
C MET A 91 2.83 -10.04 -15.21
N ARG A 92 2.56 -11.17 -14.53
CA ARG A 92 3.43 -12.37 -14.45
C ARG A 92 4.88 -12.04 -14.10
N ALA A 93 5.09 -10.93 -13.41
CA ALA A 93 6.40 -10.38 -13.11
C ALA A 93 6.55 -10.26 -11.60
N ALA A 94 6.72 -11.40 -10.92
CA ALA A 94 7.36 -11.40 -9.60
C ALA A 94 8.87 -11.22 -9.82
N ASP A 95 9.26 -10.04 -10.26
CA ASP A 95 10.64 -9.72 -10.58
C ASP A 95 11.40 -9.22 -9.35
N ARG A 96 12.72 -9.11 -9.47
CA ARG A 96 13.56 -8.56 -8.39
C ARG A 96 13.14 -7.13 -8.03
N PHE A 97 12.58 -6.39 -8.97
CA PHE A 97 12.10 -5.02 -8.76
C PHE A 97 10.92 -4.99 -7.81
N GLN A 98 9.94 -5.89 -7.96
CA GLN A 98 8.82 -6.01 -7.04
C GLN A 98 9.28 -6.36 -5.61
N LEU A 99 10.25 -7.27 -5.47
CA LEU A 99 10.84 -7.56 -4.16
C LEU A 99 11.58 -6.36 -3.57
N LEU A 100 12.28 -5.59 -4.39
CA LEU A 100 12.94 -4.34 -3.99
C LEU A 100 11.96 -3.25 -3.53
N LEU A 101 10.67 -3.33 -3.89
CA LEU A 101 9.63 -2.43 -3.36
C LEU A 101 8.94 -3.01 -2.13
N ILE A 102 8.59 -4.30 -2.14
CA ILE A 102 7.89 -4.97 -1.03
C ILE A 102 8.71 -4.88 0.26
N VAL A 103 10.01 -5.20 0.19
CA VAL A 103 10.88 -5.26 1.38
C VAL A 103 10.97 -3.92 2.11
N PRO A 104 11.33 -2.78 1.48
CA PRO A 104 11.39 -1.50 2.17
C PRO A 104 10.01 -0.99 2.61
N THR A 105 8.95 -1.26 1.84
CA THR A 105 7.57 -0.92 2.23
C THR A 105 7.16 -1.66 3.51
N ALA A 106 7.38 -2.98 3.56
CA ALA A 106 7.11 -3.78 4.76
C ALA A 106 7.99 -3.37 5.94
N ALA A 107 9.27 -3.10 5.69
CA ALA A 107 10.21 -2.61 6.70
C ALA A 107 9.75 -1.27 7.31
N ALA A 108 9.24 -0.34 6.50
CA ALA A 108 8.71 0.93 7.00
C ALA A 108 7.50 0.74 7.93
N LEU A 109 6.57 -0.17 7.59
CA LEU A 109 5.42 -0.49 8.44
C LEU A 109 5.85 -1.14 9.76
N VAL A 110 6.77 -2.11 9.71
CA VAL A 110 7.32 -2.76 10.91
C VAL A 110 8.09 -1.76 11.78
N LEU A 111 8.90 -0.90 11.16
CA LEU A 111 9.65 0.14 11.86
C LEU A 111 8.72 1.13 12.57
N ALA A 112 7.62 1.55 11.94
CA ALA A 112 6.64 2.42 12.58
C ALA A 112 6.07 1.81 13.87
N VAL A 113 5.68 0.53 13.81
CA VAL A 113 5.17 -0.21 14.97
C VAL A 113 6.24 -0.38 16.04
N ALA A 114 7.46 -0.77 15.65
CA ALA A 114 8.58 -0.98 16.56
C ALA A 114 8.97 0.30 17.32
N LEU A 115 8.99 1.45 16.64
CA LEU A 115 9.30 2.74 17.26
C LEU A 115 8.22 3.17 18.25
N VAL A 116 6.95 3.02 17.90
CA VAL A 116 5.87 3.33 18.85
C VAL A 116 5.88 2.36 20.03
N ALA A 117 6.23 1.09 19.80
CA ALA A 117 6.42 0.11 20.87
C ALA A 117 7.60 0.44 21.80
N SER A 118 8.64 1.13 21.31
CA SER A 118 9.78 1.59 22.11
C SER A 118 9.58 2.97 22.74
N GLY A 119 8.38 3.56 22.61
CA GLY A 119 8.01 4.81 23.28
C GLY A 119 7.90 6.04 22.36
N ALA A 120 8.05 5.89 21.04
CA ALA A 120 7.75 6.98 20.12
C ALA A 120 6.25 7.32 20.13
N SER A 121 5.92 8.58 19.83
CA SER A 121 4.53 9.03 19.83
C SER A 121 3.75 8.50 18.62
N TYR A 122 2.43 8.33 18.78
CA TYR A 122 1.54 7.92 17.70
C TYR A 122 1.70 8.75 16.40
N PRO A 123 1.79 10.10 16.45
CA PRO A 123 2.01 10.91 15.25
C PRO A 123 3.29 10.58 14.48
N ILE A 124 4.38 10.22 15.19
CA ILE A 124 5.65 9.80 14.56
C ILE A 124 5.44 8.47 13.84
N GLY A 125 4.81 7.49 14.51
CA GLY A 125 4.46 6.21 13.88
C GLY A 125 3.62 6.42 12.63
N LEU A 126 2.56 7.23 12.71
CA LEU A 126 1.69 7.51 11.58
C LEU A 126 2.41 8.23 10.42
N ALA A 127 3.36 9.12 10.72
CA ALA A 127 4.19 9.76 9.71
C ALA A 127 5.05 8.73 8.95
N ILE A 128 5.63 7.75 9.65
CA ILE A 128 6.41 6.68 9.03
C ILE A 128 5.51 5.76 8.20
N VAL A 129 4.31 5.44 8.66
CA VAL A 129 3.32 4.67 7.87
C VAL A 129 2.99 5.38 6.57
N ALA A 130 2.87 6.71 6.57
CA ALA A 130 2.63 7.50 5.36
C ALA A 130 3.80 7.45 4.36
N LEU A 131 5.02 7.05 4.78
CA LEU A 131 6.16 6.85 3.87
C LEU A 131 6.07 5.53 3.10
N ALA A 132 5.35 4.53 3.61
CA ALA A 132 5.23 3.22 2.97
C ALA A 132 4.74 3.28 1.50
N PRO A 133 3.62 3.97 1.17
CA PRO A 133 3.23 4.14 -0.23
C PRO A 133 4.21 5.00 -1.02
N ILE A 134 4.87 5.99 -0.39
CA ILE A 134 5.84 6.87 -1.07
C ILE A 134 7.05 6.08 -1.58
N ILE A 135 7.54 5.11 -0.81
CA ILE A 135 8.60 4.17 -1.24
C ILE A 135 8.20 3.49 -2.55
N THR A 136 6.95 3.02 -2.63
CA THR A 136 6.40 2.35 -3.82
C THR A 136 6.28 3.32 -5.01
N ILE A 137 5.79 4.53 -4.78
CA ILE A 137 5.64 5.57 -5.80
C ILE A 137 7.00 5.93 -6.37
N VAL A 138 7.97 6.29 -5.53
CA VAL A 138 9.31 6.67 -5.97
C VAL A 138 9.97 5.53 -6.74
N GLY A 139 9.82 4.28 -6.28
CA GLY A 139 10.31 3.12 -7.01
C GLY A 139 9.73 3.02 -8.43
N HIS A 140 8.41 3.12 -8.57
CA HIS A 140 7.75 3.07 -9.87
C HIS A 140 8.07 4.27 -10.77
N GLU A 141 8.15 5.48 -10.23
CA GLU A 141 8.41 6.69 -11.02
C GLU A 141 9.88 6.84 -11.41
N THR A 142 10.83 6.39 -10.59
CA THR A 142 12.27 6.58 -10.89
C THR A 142 12.83 5.45 -11.76
N ILE A 143 12.37 4.21 -11.55
CA ILE A 143 12.92 3.02 -12.20
C ILE A 143 11.87 2.32 -13.10
N GLY A 144 10.59 2.44 -12.74
CA GLY A 144 9.48 1.68 -13.33
C GLY A 144 9.06 2.11 -14.73
N HIS A 145 9.19 3.38 -15.14
CA HIS A 145 8.83 3.82 -16.51
C HIS A 145 9.52 2.99 -17.59
N ARG A 146 10.78 2.58 -17.37
CA ARG A 146 11.51 1.73 -18.32
C ARG A 146 11.08 0.26 -18.29
N HIS A 147 10.62 -0.24 -17.14
CA HIS A 147 10.15 -1.63 -17.00
C HIS A 147 8.73 -1.81 -17.53
N VAL A 148 7.83 -0.85 -17.26
CA VAL A 148 6.44 -0.92 -17.74
C VAL A 148 6.39 -0.87 -19.26
N SER A 149 7.12 0.04 -19.91
CA SER A 149 7.22 0.08 -21.37
C SER A 149 7.82 -1.21 -21.95
N ALA A 150 8.89 -1.74 -21.34
CA ALA A 150 9.50 -2.99 -21.80
C ALA A 150 8.60 -4.22 -21.62
N HIS A 151 7.69 -4.21 -20.62
CA HIS A 151 6.72 -5.28 -20.41
C HIS A 151 5.51 -5.16 -21.35
N LEU A 152 5.08 -3.93 -21.65
CA LEU A 152 4.04 -3.66 -22.65
C LEU A 152 4.50 -4.01 -24.06
N ASP A 153 5.77 -3.76 -24.40
CA ASP A 153 6.33 -4.17 -25.69
C ASP A 153 6.34 -5.71 -25.85
N ARG A 154 6.61 -6.46 -24.77
CA ARG A 154 6.51 -7.94 -24.78
C ARG A 154 5.09 -8.49 -24.83
N LEU A 155 4.07 -7.68 -24.55
CA LEU A 155 2.66 -8.07 -24.70
C LEU A 155 2.12 -7.77 -26.10
N ARG A 156 2.84 -6.95 -26.88
CA ARG A 156 2.50 -6.60 -28.26
C ARG A 156 3.09 -7.54 -29.32
N ASP A 157 4.15 -8.27 -28.98
CA ASP A 157 4.76 -9.33 -29.80
C ASP A 157 4.09 -10.70 -29.54
#